data_AF-A0A7Y6YJN7-F1
#
_entry.id   AF-A0A7Y6YJN7-F1
#
_cell.length_a   1.000
_cell.length_b   1.000
_cell.length_c   1.000
_cell.angle_alpha   90.00
_cell.angle_beta   90.00
_cell.angle_gamma   90.00
#
_symmetry.space_group_name_H-M   'P 1'
#
loop_
_entity.id
_entity.type
_entity.pdbx_description
1 polymer ?
#
loop_
_entity_poly.entity_id
_entity_poly.type
_entity_poly.pdbx_seq_one_letter_code
_entity_poly.pdbx_strand_id
1 'polypeptide(L)'
;MKLLGCAAGALILLAGCMTAADNDRIGGQLAATDARIPGCIKAAGITGEVRISTEFLGHGAGATVLRNVQTGPNATEAQAAQATACINT
;
A
#
# COMPACT_ATOMS: atom_id res chain seq x y z
N MET A 1 -37.12 -26.37 -1.92
CA MET A 1 -36.30 -25.15 -2.10
C MET A 1 -35.40 -24.98 -0.86
N LYS A 2 -34.23 -25.63 -0.82
CA LYS A 2 -33.34 -25.60 0.37
C LYS A 2 -31.85 -25.84 0.06
N LEU A 3 -31.43 -25.63 -1.20
CA LEU A 3 -30.07 -25.91 -1.67
C LEU A 3 -29.34 -24.67 -2.25
N LEU A 4 -30.01 -23.51 -2.33
CA LEU A 4 -29.44 -22.30 -2.91
C LEU A 4 -28.57 -21.47 -1.94
N GLY A 5 -28.59 -21.77 -0.64
CA GLY A 5 -27.83 -21.03 0.38
C GLY A 5 -26.34 -21.39 0.45
N CYS A 6 -25.99 -22.67 0.32
CA CYS A 6 -24.58 -23.11 0.41
C CYS A 6 -23.76 -22.76 -0.84
N ALA A 7 -24.39 -22.68 -2.01
CA ALA A 7 -23.70 -22.31 -3.25
C ALA A 7 -23.26 -20.84 -3.26
N ALA A 8 -24.05 -19.94 -2.65
CA ALA A 8 -23.71 -18.52 -2.55
C ALA A 8 -22.50 -18.28 -1.62
N GLY A 9 -22.40 -19.01 -0.50
CA GLY A 9 -21.24 -18.93 0.40
C GLY A 9 -19.95 -19.42 -0.26
N ALA A 10 -20.03 -20.48 -1.07
CA ALA A 10 -18.88 -20.99 -1.82
C ALA A 10 -18.43 -20.03 -2.93
N LEU A 11 -19.36 -19.32 -3.59
CA LEU A 11 -19.04 -18.32 -4.62
C LEU A 11 -18.34 -17.07 -4.05
N ILE A 12 -18.68 -16.66 -2.82
CA ILE A 12 -18.00 -15.57 -2.10
C ILE A 12 -16.59 -15.99 -1.60
N LEU A 13 -16.37 -17.30 -1.41
CA LEU A 13 -15.03 -17.84 -1.12
C LEU A 13 -14.18 -18.01 -2.40
N LEU A 14 -14.80 -18.27 -3.56
CA LEU A 14 -14.09 -18.47 -4.84
C LEU A 14 -13.75 -17.17 -5.55
N ALA A 15 -14.60 -16.15 -5.47
CA ALA A 15 -14.24 -14.78 -5.82
C ALA A 15 -13.76 -14.13 -4.54
N GLY A 16 -12.45 -13.92 -4.36
CA GLY A 16 -11.86 -13.30 -3.17
C GLY A 16 -12.32 -11.85 -2.97
N CYS A 17 -13.59 -11.66 -2.63
CA CYS A 17 -14.21 -10.38 -2.37
C CYS A 17 -13.52 -9.80 -1.14
N MET A 18 -12.73 -8.74 -1.34
CA MET A 18 -12.24 -7.93 -0.23
C MET A 18 -13.43 -7.55 0.64
N THR A 19 -13.34 -7.88 1.92
CA THR A 19 -14.36 -7.48 2.88
C THR A 19 -14.23 -5.98 3.16
N ALA A 20 -15.27 -5.36 3.73
CA ALA A 20 -15.18 -3.97 4.17
C ALA A 20 -14.02 -3.78 5.18
N ALA A 21 -13.80 -4.76 6.06
CA ALA A 21 -12.71 -4.75 7.02
C ALA A 21 -11.32 -4.77 6.34
N ASP A 22 -11.17 -5.46 5.21
CA ASP A 22 -9.91 -5.48 4.45
C ASP A 22 -9.63 -4.12 3.82
N ASN A 23 -10.66 -3.44 3.31
CA ASN A 23 -10.55 -2.09 2.77
C ASN A 23 -10.17 -1.08 3.86
N ASP A 24 -10.81 -1.15 5.03
CA ASP A 24 -10.50 -0.27 6.16
C ASP A 24 -9.05 -0.45 6.63
N ARG A 25 -8.58 -1.70 6.68
CA ARG A 25 -7.19 -2.02 7.04
C ARG A 25 -6.20 -1.46 6.02
N ILE A 26 -6.43 -1.69 4.73
CA ILE A 26 -5.58 -1.17 3.65
C ILE A 26 -5.59 0.37 3.68
N GLY A 27 -6.76 0.99 3.85
CA GLY A 27 -6.89 2.44 3.99
C GLY A 27 -6.11 2.98 5.19
N GLY A 28 -6.15 2.28 6.32
CA GLY A 28 -5.35 2.62 7.51
C GLY A 28 -3.84 2.55 7.26
N GLN A 29 -3.37 1.51 6.58
CA GLN A 29 -1.96 1.39 6.19
C GLN A 29 -1.53 2.47 5.19
N LEU A 30 -2.40 2.80 4.24
CA LEU A 30 -2.15 3.87 3.27
C LEU A 30 -2.03 5.21 3.98
N ALA A 31 -2.95 5.54 4.88
CA ALA A 31 -2.90 6.77 5.67
C ALA A 31 -1.65 6.83 6.57
N ALA A 32 -1.29 5.72 7.22
CA ALA A 32 -0.11 5.65 8.07
C ALA A 32 1.20 5.84 7.28
N THR A 33 1.32 5.23 6.10
CA THR A 33 2.47 5.41 5.22
C THR A 33 2.51 6.82 4.64
N ASP A 34 1.38 7.37 4.20
CA ASP A 34 1.28 8.75 3.69
C ASP A 34 1.72 9.79 4.72
N ALA A 35 1.36 9.61 5.99
CA ALA A 35 1.77 10.51 7.07
C ALA A 35 3.30 10.56 7.27
N ARG A 36 4.02 9.48 6.92
CA ARG A 36 5.49 9.39 7.06
C ARG A 36 6.25 10.00 5.89
N ILE A 37 5.63 10.07 4.71
CA ILE A 37 6.28 10.51 3.47
C ILE A 37 7.00 11.85 3.64
N PRO A 38 6.37 12.94 4.13
CA PRO A 38 7.04 14.25 4.20
C PRO A 38 8.31 14.22 5.07
N GLY A 39 8.26 13.49 6.19
CA GLY A 39 9.40 13.34 7.10
C GLY A 39 10.55 12.55 6.46
N CYS A 40 10.24 11.42 5.82
CA CYS A 40 11.23 10.57 5.17
C CYS A 40 11.88 11.22 3.93
N ILE A 41 11.09 11.95 3.12
CA ILE A 41 11.60 12.73 1.97
C ILE A 41 12.57 13.80 2.44
N LYS A 42 12.20 14.54 3.50
CA LYS A 42 13.07 15.55 4.12
C LYS A 42 14.35 14.93 4.71
N ALA A 43 14.24 13.80 5.39
CA ALA A 43 15.38 13.09 5.99
C ALA A 43 16.35 12.53 4.95
N ALA A 44 15.85 12.16 3.77
CA ALA A 44 16.67 11.77 2.62
C ALA A 44 17.27 12.98 1.86
N GLY A 45 16.99 14.21 2.30
CA GLY A 45 17.54 15.43 1.70
C GLY A 45 16.94 15.77 0.33
N ILE A 46 15.73 15.29 0.03
CA ILE A 46 15.04 15.60 -1.23
C ILE A 46 14.25 16.90 -1.05
N THR A 47 14.49 17.89 -1.91
CA THR A 47 13.92 19.25 -1.79
C THR A 47 12.89 19.59 -2.86
N GLY A 48 12.63 18.69 -3.80
CA GLY A 48 11.69 18.89 -4.90
C GLY A 48 10.54 17.89 -4.88
N GLU A 49 9.64 18.01 -5.87
CA GLU A 49 8.55 17.05 -6.06
C GLU A 49 9.12 15.65 -6.35
N VAL A 50 8.50 14.66 -5.73
CA VAL A 50 8.85 13.24 -5.89
C VAL A 50 7.65 12.48 -6.41
N ARG A 51 7.93 11.50 -7.27
CA ARG A 51 6.93 10.54 -7.69
C ARG A 51 6.99 9.32 -6.78
N ILE A 52 5.83 8.88 -6.31
CA ILE A 52 5.72 7.74 -5.40
C ILE A 52 4.81 6.72 -6.04
N SER A 53 5.29 5.49 -6.23
CA SER A 53 4.43 4.35 -6.58
C SER A 53 3.93 3.69 -5.31
N THR A 54 2.68 3.22 -5.36
CA THR A 54 2.09 2.37 -4.33
C THR A 54 2.02 0.96 -4.87
N GLU A 55 2.53 0.01 -4.10
CA GLU A 55 2.50 -1.41 -4.41
C GLU A 55 1.78 -2.14 -3.29
N PHE A 56 0.95 -3.11 -3.66
CA PHE A 56 0.25 -3.96 -2.70
C PHE A 56 0.85 -5.36 -2.78
N LEU A 57 1.61 -5.74 -1.75
CA LEU A 57 2.15 -7.10 -1.66
C LEU A 57 1.11 -8.02 -1.01
N GLY A 58 0.63 -9.00 -1.78
CA GLY A 58 -0.40 -9.95 -1.35
C GLY A 58 -1.80 -9.55 -1.81
N HIS A 59 -2.79 -10.35 -1.42
CA HIS A 59 -4.20 -10.16 -1.81
C HIS A 59 -5.11 -10.22 -0.59
N GLY A 60 -6.21 -9.47 -0.62
CA GLY A 60 -7.21 -9.45 0.45
C GLY A 60 -6.69 -8.93 1.79
N ALA A 61 -7.17 -9.51 2.89
CA ALA A 61 -6.89 -9.13 4.29
C ALA A 61 -5.41 -9.05 4.70
N GLY A 62 -4.52 -9.68 3.93
CA GLY A 62 -3.08 -9.75 4.19
C GLY A 62 -2.24 -8.85 3.30
N ALA A 63 -2.85 -8.02 2.45
CA ALA A 63 -2.11 -7.11 1.58
C ALA A 63 -1.32 -6.10 2.42
N THR A 64 -0.04 -5.92 2.10
CA THR A 64 0.82 -4.91 2.70
C THR A 64 1.01 -3.76 1.72
N VAL A 65 0.74 -2.54 2.18
CA VAL A 65 0.99 -1.32 1.40
C VAL A 65 2.48 -0.99 1.45
N LEU A 66 3.11 -0.94 0.29
CA LEU A 66 4.46 -0.42 0.10
C LEU A 66 4.44 0.87 -0.69
N ARG A 67 5.27 1.83 -0.29
CA ARG A 67 5.44 3.12 -0.96
C ARG A 67 6.88 3.27 -1.42
N ASN A 68 7.05 3.40 -2.72
CA ASN A 68 8.36 3.44 -3.36
C ASN A 68 8.58 4.81 -3.96
N VAL A 69 9.61 5.51 -3.50
CA VAL A 69 10.03 6.79 -4.07
C VAL A 69 10.78 6.49 -5.36
N GLN A 70 10.34 7.11 -6.45
CA GLN A 70 10.97 6.94 -7.75
C GLN A 70 12.13 7.91 -7.92
N THR A 71 13.15 7.45 -8.64
CA THR A 71 14.25 8.31 -9.08
C THR A 71 13.77 9.32 -10.11
N GLY A 72 14.48 10.44 -10.17
CA GLY A 72 14.11 11.51 -11.10
C GLY A 72 15.00 12.73 -10.94
N PRO A 73 14.64 13.85 -11.57
CA PRO A 73 15.43 15.07 -11.54
C PRO A 73 15.67 15.62 -10.12
N ASN A 74 14.78 15.29 -9.18
CA ASN A 74 14.84 15.77 -7.79
C ASN A 74 15.27 14.69 -6.78
N ALA A 75 15.46 13.43 -7.20
CA ALA A 75 15.76 12.32 -6.31
C ALA A 75 16.75 11.35 -6.96
N THR A 76 17.96 11.27 -6.40
CA THR A 76 18.95 10.27 -6.80
C THR A 76 18.53 8.87 -6.35
N GLU A 77 19.14 7.83 -6.92
CA GLU A 77 18.92 6.43 -6.50
C GLU A 77 19.12 6.23 -4.99
N ALA A 78 20.20 6.78 -4.43
CA ALA A 78 20.48 6.66 -3.00
C ALA A 78 19.42 7.33 -2.14
N GLN A 79 18.97 8.54 -2.51
CA GLN A 79 17.93 9.26 -1.77
C GLN A 79 16.56 8.58 -1.88
N ALA A 80 16.21 8.11 -3.08
CA ALA A 80 14.98 7.38 -3.33
C ALA A 80 14.94 6.06 -2.53
N ALA A 81 16.04 5.31 -2.50
CA ALA A 81 16.17 4.09 -1.71
C ALA A 81 16.07 4.37 -0.20
N GLN A 82 16.76 5.40 0.30
CA GLN A 82 16.71 5.79 1.71
C GLN A 82 15.30 6.21 2.13
N ALA A 83 14.63 7.06 1.35
CA ALA A 83 13.28 7.50 1.65
C ALA A 83 12.28 6.33 1.59
N THR A 84 12.40 5.45 0.58
CA THR A 84 11.58 4.24 0.47
C THR A 84 11.73 3.33 1.69
N ALA A 85 12.96 3.10 2.15
CA ALA A 85 13.21 2.30 3.35
C ALA A 85 12.56 2.93 4.60
N CYS A 86 12.67 4.25 4.76
CA CYS A 86 12.08 4.99 5.88
C CYS A 86 10.54 4.97 5.88
N ILE A 87 9.90 5.05 4.71
CA ILE A 87 8.43 5.08 4.64
C ILE A 87 7.83 3.72 5.05
N ASN A 88 8.50 2.64 4.66
CA ASN A 88 8.00 1.27 4.82
C ASN A 88 8.44 0.56 6.12
N THR A 89 9.20 1.22 7.01
CA THR A 89 9.49 0.77 8.39
C THR A 89 8.35 1.06 9.34
#